data_AF-A0A838S040-F1
#
_entry.id   AF-A0A838S040-F1
#
_cell.length_a   1.000
_cell.length_b   1.000
_cell.length_c   1.000
_cell.angle_alpha   90.00
_cell.angle_beta   90.00
_cell.angle_gamma   90.00
#
_symmetry.space_group_name_H-M   'P 1'
#
loop_
_entity.id
_entity.type
_entity.pdbx_description
1 polymer ?
#
loop_
_entity_poly.entity_id
_entity_poly.type
_entity_poly.pdbx_seq_one_letter_code
_entity_poly.pdbx_strand_id
1 'polypeptide(L)'
;MKIWMTTFFILGLTFATVSFVAAQEDPNLRSTEEQQKKEKAEKEKKAYTLLEQVVDEAQLLRLPENRVRVQIGAADLLWGRNEGRARTLFALAAEGVAEMMRNASASPGKDERRGPDRGGTGGQFRQELVLAVARHDATLAYQFLAATRPSTPPAATGSSPFDSKDDLEERLLAQVAQLDPRLALQNAEQMLDKGQYSRALAQVLAQLQAKDKDAAAKLEDKLVKRLLSGNILSTL
;
A
#
# COMPACT_ATOMS: atom_id res chain seq x y z
N MET A 1 11.19 -86.05 -43.82
CA MET A 1 10.93 -87.14 -42.85
C MET A 1 10.26 -86.53 -41.61
N LYS A 2 9.08 -87.07 -41.23
CA LYS A 2 8.38 -86.97 -39.91
C LYS A 2 7.91 -85.55 -39.48
N ILE A 3 6.63 -85.14 -39.55
CA ILE A 3 5.35 -85.59 -38.95
C ILE A 3 5.29 -85.48 -37.42
N TRP A 4 4.53 -84.47 -36.97
CA TRP A 4 3.62 -84.32 -35.80
C TRP A 4 4.02 -84.75 -34.37
N MET A 5 3.76 -83.84 -33.40
CA MET A 5 2.80 -83.99 -32.28
C MET A 5 2.78 -82.69 -31.43
N THR A 6 1.67 -81.92 -31.41
CA THR A 6 0.68 -81.79 -30.29
C THR A 6 1.30 -81.25 -28.98
N THR A 7 0.83 -80.25 -28.23
CA THR A 7 -0.52 -79.67 -28.01
C THR A 7 -0.37 -78.50 -27.01
N PHE A 8 -1.18 -77.43 -27.17
CA PHE A 8 -1.85 -76.59 -26.16
C PHE A 8 -1.27 -76.45 -24.71
N PHE A 9 -0.97 -75.23 -24.24
CA PHE A 9 -1.86 -74.39 -23.40
C PHE A 9 -1.18 -73.05 -22.99
N ILE A 10 -2.04 -72.05 -22.80
CA ILE A 10 -1.88 -70.61 -22.58
C ILE A 10 -1.08 -70.24 -21.30
N LEU A 11 -0.38 -69.08 -21.29
CA LEU A 11 -0.54 -67.96 -20.32
C LEU A 11 0.75 -67.09 -20.24
N GLY A 12 0.63 -65.77 -20.24
CA GLY A 12 1.64 -64.90 -19.61
C GLY A 12 2.08 -63.64 -20.35
N LEU A 13 1.15 -62.71 -20.51
CA LEU A 13 1.33 -61.29 -20.85
C LEU A 13 2.41 -60.60 -19.97
N THR A 14 3.30 -59.79 -20.58
CA THR A 14 3.62 -58.38 -20.22
C THR A 14 4.95 -57.93 -20.85
N PHE A 15 4.88 -57.38 -22.07
CA PHE A 15 5.94 -56.54 -22.62
C PHE A 15 5.63 -55.09 -22.24
N ALA A 16 6.42 -54.52 -21.32
CA ALA A 16 6.34 -53.12 -20.95
C ALA A 16 6.91 -52.27 -22.09
N THR A 17 6.03 -51.74 -22.94
CA THR A 17 6.35 -50.64 -23.85
C THR A 17 6.46 -49.37 -23.02
N VAL A 18 7.70 -48.90 -22.83
CA VAL A 18 7.97 -47.55 -22.32
C VAL A 18 7.63 -46.57 -23.43
N SER A 19 6.41 -46.02 -23.38
CA SER A 19 6.05 -44.87 -24.21
C SER A 19 6.78 -43.64 -23.65
N PHE A 20 7.77 -43.14 -24.38
CA PHE A 20 8.22 -41.76 -24.25
C PHE A 20 7.05 -40.85 -24.67
N VAL A 21 6.31 -40.32 -23.68
CA VAL A 21 5.38 -39.22 -23.89
C VAL A 21 6.21 -37.96 -24.03
N ALA A 22 6.51 -37.58 -25.28
CA ALA A 22 6.82 -36.18 -25.57
C ALA A 22 5.57 -35.38 -25.18
N ALA A 23 5.71 -34.41 -24.26
CA ALA A 23 4.67 -33.45 -23.96
C ALA A 23 4.35 -32.65 -25.24
N GLN A 24 3.38 -33.12 -26.02
CA GLN A 24 2.73 -32.32 -27.06
C GLN A 24 1.91 -31.26 -26.32
N GLU A 25 2.44 -30.03 -26.24
CA GLU A 25 1.60 -28.87 -25.92
C GLU A 25 0.50 -28.77 -26.97
N ASP A 26 -0.73 -29.00 -26.52
CA ASP A 26 -1.90 -28.98 -27.37
C ASP A 26 -2.05 -27.58 -28.00
N PRO A 27 -1.93 -27.43 -29.32
CA PRO A 27 -2.04 -26.13 -29.98
C PRO A 27 -3.41 -25.47 -29.74
N ASN A 28 -4.45 -26.26 -29.43
CA ASN A 28 -5.76 -25.74 -29.05
C ASN A 28 -5.76 -25.04 -27.68
N LEU A 29 -5.00 -25.54 -26.69
CA LEU A 29 -4.86 -24.90 -25.38
C LEU A 29 -4.14 -23.56 -25.51
N ARG A 30 -3.04 -23.51 -26.28
CA ARG A 30 -2.31 -22.26 -26.57
C ARG A 30 -3.17 -21.24 -27.31
N SER A 31 -3.96 -21.67 -28.31
CA SER A 31 -4.86 -20.77 -29.04
C SER A 31 -5.97 -20.19 -28.16
N THR A 32 -6.49 -21.00 -27.22
CA THR A 32 -7.53 -20.60 -26.28
C THR A 32 -6.97 -19.63 -25.23
N GLU A 33 -5.77 -19.88 -24.70
CA GLU A 33 -5.07 -18.97 -23.79
C GLU A 33 -4.70 -17.64 -24.45
N GLU A 34 -4.27 -17.64 -25.71
CA GLU A 34 -3.98 -16.43 -26.47
C GLU A 34 -5.24 -15.61 -26.74
N GLN A 35 -6.37 -16.25 -27.07
CA GLN A 35 -7.66 -15.58 -27.23
C GLN A 35 -8.15 -14.98 -25.90
N GLN A 36 -8.05 -15.72 -24.80
CA GLN A 36 -8.41 -15.21 -23.47
C GLN A 36 -7.53 -14.03 -23.05
N LYS A 37 -6.22 -14.06 -23.33
CA LYS A 37 -5.31 -12.94 -23.07
C LYS A 37 -5.68 -11.70 -23.89
N LYS A 38 -6.03 -11.87 -25.18
CA LYS A 38 -6.47 -10.77 -26.06
C LYS A 38 -7.78 -10.17 -25.58
N GLU A 39 -8.79 -10.98 -25.27
CA GLU A 39 -10.07 -10.49 -24.74
C GLU A 39 -9.90 -9.77 -23.40
N LYS A 40 -9.03 -10.29 -22.53
CA LYS A 40 -8.70 -9.64 -21.25
C LYS A 40 -8.04 -8.28 -21.50
N ALA A 41 -7.06 -8.20 -22.39
CA ALA A 41 -6.39 -6.95 -22.73
C ALA A 41 -7.36 -5.91 -23.33
N GLU A 42 -8.30 -6.33 -24.17
CA GLU A 42 -9.33 -5.44 -24.72
C GLU A 42 -10.30 -4.92 -23.65
N LYS A 43 -10.75 -5.79 -22.74
CA LYS A 43 -11.59 -5.40 -21.60
C LYS A 43 -10.84 -4.43 -20.68
N GLU A 44 -9.56 -4.69 -20.41
CA GLU A 44 -8.71 -3.81 -19.62
C GLU A 44 -8.53 -2.44 -20.26
N LYS A 45 -8.31 -2.38 -21.59
CA LYS A 45 -8.22 -1.12 -22.32
C LYS A 45 -9.53 -0.32 -22.23
N LYS A 46 -10.69 -0.98 -22.37
CA LYS A 46 -12.00 -0.34 -22.20
C LYS A 46 -12.21 0.17 -20.78
N ALA A 47 -11.88 -0.63 -19.77
CA ALA A 47 -11.97 -0.23 -18.37
C ALA A 47 -11.09 0.98 -18.07
N TYR A 48 -9.90 1.07 -18.67
CA TYR A 48 -9.03 2.23 -18.55
C TYR A 48 -9.65 3.49 -19.15
N THR A 49 -10.18 3.41 -20.38
CA THR A 49 -10.86 4.55 -21.01
C THR A 49 -12.04 5.03 -20.15
N LEU A 50 -12.82 4.11 -19.59
CA LEU A 50 -13.91 4.45 -18.69
C LEU A 50 -13.41 5.11 -17.40
N LEU A 51 -12.30 4.63 -16.84
CA LEU A 51 -11.72 5.22 -15.64
C LEU A 51 -11.23 6.65 -15.87
N GLU A 52 -10.56 6.91 -16.99
CA GLU A 52 -10.15 8.28 -17.36
C GLU A 52 -11.37 9.19 -17.55
N GLN A 53 -12.43 8.69 -18.21
CA GLN A 53 -13.67 9.44 -18.34
C GLN A 53 -14.29 9.78 -16.97
N VAL A 54 -14.32 8.82 -16.03
CA VAL A 54 -14.81 9.07 -14.67
C VAL A 54 -13.95 10.11 -13.93
N VAL A 55 -12.63 10.07 -14.12
CA VAL A 55 -11.71 11.05 -13.55
C VAL A 55 -11.96 12.46 -14.10
N ASP A 56 -12.22 12.57 -15.40
CA ASP A 56 -12.51 13.84 -16.07
C ASP A 56 -13.87 14.40 -15.65
N GLU A 57 -14.91 13.55 -15.62
CA GLU A 57 -16.25 13.92 -15.13
C GLU A 57 -16.23 14.31 -13.65
N ALA A 58 -15.38 13.65 -12.84
CA ALA A 58 -15.24 13.99 -11.43
C ALA A 58 -14.77 15.43 -11.22
N GLN A 59 -14.04 16.04 -12.16
CA GLN A 59 -13.65 17.45 -12.05
C GLN A 59 -14.84 18.41 -12.02
N LEU A 60 -15.99 17.99 -12.59
CA LEU A 60 -17.22 18.77 -12.62
C LEU A 60 -18.03 18.67 -11.32
N LEU A 61 -17.64 17.78 -10.39
CA LEU A 61 -18.33 17.62 -9.12
C LEU A 61 -18.13 18.86 -8.25
N ARG A 62 -19.24 19.36 -7.68
CA ARG A 62 -19.24 20.55 -6.83
C ARG A 62 -18.40 20.38 -5.56
N LEU A 63 -18.49 19.21 -4.93
CA LEU A 63 -17.84 18.93 -3.66
C LEU A 63 -16.39 18.45 -3.86
N PRO A 64 -15.39 19.15 -3.31
CA PRO A 64 -13.99 18.73 -3.38
C PRO A 64 -13.75 17.34 -2.79
N GLU A 65 -14.51 16.96 -1.76
CA GLU A 65 -14.44 15.65 -1.09
C GLU A 65 -14.66 14.50 -2.10
N ASN A 66 -15.66 14.66 -2.98
CA ASN A 66 -15.98 13.64 -3.96
C ASN A 66 -14.90 13.55 -5.04
N ARG A 67 -14.34 14.70 -5.44
CA ARG A 67 -13.22 14.73 -6.40
C ARG A 67 -12.00 14.00 -5.85
N VAL A 68 -11.64 14.30 -4.61
CA VAL A 68 -10.50 13.67 -3.92
C VAL A 68 -10.69 12.16 -3.80
N ARG A 69 -11.88 11.67 -3.43
CA ARG A 69 -12.17 10.22 -3.40
C ARG A 69 -11.94 9.55 -4.75
N VAL A 70 -12.49 10.13 -5.82
CA VAL A 70 -12.32 9.58 -7.17
C VAL A 70 -10.84 9.59 -7.57
N GLN A 71 -10.12 10.67 -7.29
CA GLN A 71 -8.70 10.80 -7.60
C GLN A 71 -7.85 9.75 -6.86
N ILE A 72 -8.06 9.55 -5.55
CA ILE A 72 -7.35 8.53 -4.75
C ILE A 72 -7.64 7.14 -5.30
N GLY A 73 -8.91 6.79 -5.51
CA GLY A 73 -9.30 5.47 -6.01
C GLY A 73 -8.79 5.19 -7.42
N ALA A 74 -8.89 6.18 -8.32
CA ALA A 74 -8.39 6.05 -9.68
C ALA A 74 -6.86 5.92 -9.70
N ALA A 75 -6.14 6.69 -8.88
CA ALA A 75 -4.69 6.58 -8.77
C ALA A 75 -4.25 5.19 -8.28
N ASP A 76 -4.91 4.66 -7.25
CA ASP A 76 -4.66 3.33 -6.70
C ASP A 76 -4.83 2.23 -7.76
N LEU A 77 -5.88 2.31 -8.57
CA LEU A 77 -6.14 1.37 -9.67
C LEU A 77 -5.17 1.52 -10.84
N LEU A 78 -4.70 2.73 -11.10
CA LEU A 78 -3.82 3.03 -12.23
C LEU A 78 -2.34 2.75 -11.96
N TRP A 79 -1.93 2.63 -10.70
CA TRP A 79 -0.51 2.56 -10.33
C TRP A 79 0.27 1.51 -11.12
N GLY A 80 -0.22 0.26 -11.14
CA GLY A 80 0.47 -0.85 -11.81
C GLY A 80 0.48 -0.79 -13.34
N ARG A 81 -0.21 0.18 -13.97
CA ARG A 81 -0.33 0.30 -15.43
C ARG A 81 0.27 1.61 -15.95
N ASN A 82 -0.02 2.70 -15.26
CA ASN A 82 0.42 4.04 -15.61
C ASN A 82 0.74 4.81 -14.33
N GLU A 83 1.91 4.51 -13.80
CA GLU A 83 2.44 5.12 -12.59
C GLU A 83 2.51 6.65 -12.69
N GLY A 84 2.86 7.20 -13.86
CA GLY A 84 2.90 8.65 -14.09
C GLY A 84 1.53 9.32 -13.93
N ARG A 85 0.48 8.71 -14.49
CA ARG A 85 -0.90 9.19 -14.32
C ARG A 85 -1.38 9.02 -12.89
N ALA A 86 -1.09 7.88 -12.26
CA ALA A 86 -1.42 7.64 -10.86
C ALA A 86 -0.77 8.67 -9.92
N ARG A 87 0.52 8.97 -10.09
CA ARG A 87 1.22 10.03 -9.35
C ARG A 87 0.56 11.39 -9.53
N THR A 88 0.17 11.73 -10.75
CA THR A 88 -0.53 12.98 -11.04
C THR A 88 -1.86 13.07 -10.30
N LEU A 89 -2.64 11.98 -10.29
CA LEU A 89 -3.92 11.92 -9.59
C LEU A 89 -3.76 11.98 -8.08
N PHE A 90 -2.75 11.31 -7.52
CA PHE A 90 -2.43 11.43 -6.10
C PHE A 90 -1.98 12.84 -5.73
N ALA A 91 -1.22 13.53 -6.59
CA ALA A 91 -0.83 14.91 -6.36
C ALA A 91 -2.05 15.86 -6.36
N LEU A 92 -2.97 15.70 -7.32
CA LEU A 92 -4.23 16.45 -7.35
C LEU A 92 -5.07 16.19 -6.09
N ALA A 93 -5.14 14.94 -5.64
CA ALA A 93 -5.80 14.59 -4.39
C ALA A 93 -5.12 15.25 -3.18
N ALA A 94 -3.78 15.27 -3.13
CA ALA A 94 -3.02 15.92 -2.07
C ALA A 94 -3.30 17.43 -1.99
N GLU A 95 -3.38 18.10 -3.14
CA GLU A 95 -3.76 19.52 -3.21
C GLU A 95 -5.17 19.76 -2.67
N GLY A 96 -6.14 18.94 -3.09
CA GLY A 96 -7.52 19.00 -2.60
C GLY A 96 -7.62 18.76 -1.09
N VAL A 97 -6.87 17.78 -0.56
CA VAL A 97 -6.77 17.53 0.88
C VAL A 97 -6.17 18.74 1.60
N ALA A 98 -5.06 19.27 1.11
CA ALA A 98 -4.42 20.42 1.73
C ALA A 98 -5.34 21.65 1.75
N GLU A 99 -6.13 21.86 0.69
CA GLU A 99 -7.15 22.90 0.65
C GLU A 99 -8.24 22.70 1.71
N MET A 100 -8.79 21.48 1.82
CA MET A 100 -9.76 21.14 2.86
C MET A 100 -9.21 21.38 4.27
N MET A 101 -7.94 21.01 4.51
CA MET A 101 -7.27 21.23 5.80
C MET A 101 -7.08 22.72 6.11
N ARG A 102 -6.76 23.55 5.11
CA ARG A 102 -6.67 25.01 5.27
C ARG A 102 -8.03 25.64 5.56
N ASN A 103 -9.06 25.24 4.83
CA ASN A 103 -10.42 25.76 5.00
C ASN A 103 -11.02 25.38 6.36
N ALA A 104 -10.72 24.19 6.88
CA ALA A 104 -11.10 23.78 8.23
C ALA A 104 -10.38 24.60 9.33
N SER A 105 -9.13 25.00 9.09
CA SER A 105 -8.33 25.79 10.05
C SER A 105 -8.68 27.29 10.06
N ALA A 106 -9.30 27.79 8.98
CA ALA A 106 -9.61 29.21 8.81
C ALA A 106 -10.88 29.70 9.54
N SER A 107 -11.68 28.79 10.13
CA SER A 107 -12.89 29.15 10.89
C SER A 107 -12.89 28.54 12.30
N PRO A 108 -12.03 29.02 13.23
CA PRO A 108 -11.92 28.43 14.57
C PRO A 108 -13.04 28.81 15.54
N GLY A 109 -14.04 29.62 15.16
CA GLY A 109 -15.01 30.09 16.16
C GLY A 109 -16.06 31.13 15.76
N LYS A 110 -16.68 31.03 14.58
CA LYS A 110 -17.86 31.88 14.26
C LYS A 110 -19.15 31.14 13.93
N ASP A 111 -19.07 29.85 13.62
CA ASP A 111 -20.24 29.04 13.26
C ASP A 111 -20.37 27.82 14.19
N GLU A 112 -20.59 28.01 15.50
CA GLU A 112 -21.09 26.94 16.40
C GLU A 112 -22.43 26.36 15.94
N ARG A 113 -23.07 26.99 14.94
CA ARG A 113 -24.30 26.53 14.27
C ARG A 113 -24.06 25.62 13.06
N ARG A 114 -22.82 25.45 12.60
CA ARG A 114 -22.44 24.41 11.61
C ARG A 114 -21.77 23.29 12.38
N GLY A 115 -22.50 22.20 12.58
CA GLY A 115 -22.15 21.11 13.48
C GLY A 115 -20.75 20.48 13.29
N PRO A 116 -20.34 19.63 14.25
CA PRO A 116 -18.98 19.10 14.41
C PRO A 116 -18.39 18.31 13.22
N ASP A 117 -19.16 18.04 12.18
CA ASP A 117 -18.80 17.13 11.08
C ASP A 117 -17.81 17.72 10.04
N ARG A 118 -17.76 19.03 9.84
CA ARG A 118 -16.97 19.59 8.72
C ARG A 118 -15.47 19.73 9.00
N GLY A 119 -15.06 19.75 10.27
CA GLY A 119 -13.65 19.83 10.66
C GLY A 119 -12.89 18.50 10.55
N GLY A 120 -13.60 17.36 10.57
CA GLY A 120 -13.00 16.02 10.57
C GLY A 120 -12.70 15.44 9.18
N THR A 121 -13.39 15.92 8.15
CA THR A 121 -13.36 15.34 6.80
C THR A 121 -11.98 15.44 6.12
N GLY A 122 -11.28 16.56 6.27
CA GLY A 122 -9.94 16.73 5.70
C GLY A 122 -8.90 15.79 6.31
N GLY A 123 -8.99 15.56 7.64
CA GLY A 123 -8.10 14.63 8.34
C GLY A 123 -8.30 13.19 7.91
N GLN A 124 -9.55 12.79 7.66
CA GLN A 124 -9.88 11.47 7.12
C GLN A 124 -9.29 11.27 5.72
N PHE A 125 -9.47 12.24 4.81
CA PHE A 125 -8.92 12.15 3.47
C PHE A 125 -7.39 12.18 3.44
N ARG A 126 -6.77 12.91 4.37
CA ARG A 126 -5.32 12.87 4.57
C ARG A 126 -4.86 11.45 4.92
N GLN A 127 -5.51 10.80 5.87
CA GLN A 127 -5.18 9.43 6.22
C GLN A 127 -5.37 8.49 5.03
N GLU A 128 -6.51 8.58 4.34
CA GLU A 128 -6.82 7.75 3.18
C GLU A 128 -5.78 7.91 2.08
N LEU A 129 -5.44 9.15 1.72
CA LEU A 129 -4.41 9.47 0.72
C LEU A 129 -3.05 8.88 1.08
N VAL A 130 -2.57 9.16 2.29
CA VAL A 130 -1.23 8.73 2.73
C VAL A 130 -1.13 7.22 2.72
N LEU A 131 -2.14 6.51 3.25
CA LEU A 131 -2.13 5.05 3.28
C LEU A 131 -2.35 4.44 1.90
N ALA A 132 -3.12 5.09 1.01
CA ALA A 132 -3.28 4.64 -0.36
C ALA A 132 -1.97 4.71 -1.14
N VAL A 133 -1.25 5.83 -1.05
CA VAL A 133 0.05 6.01 -1.70
C VAL A 133 1.10 5.09 -1.07
N ALA A 134 1.05 4.92 0.25
CA ALA A 134 2.00 4.08 0.97
C ALA A 134 2.01 2.64 0.47
N ARG A 135 0.90 2.11 -0.06
CA ARG A 135 0.82 0.77 -0.65
C ARG A 135 1.72 0.57 -1.87
N HIS A 136 2.15 1.67 -2.48
CA HIS A 136 2.84 1.67 -3.77
C HIS A 136 4.19 2.38 -3.74
N ASP A 137 4.28 3.53 -3.06
CA ASP A 137 5.47 4.37 -2.98
C ASP A 137 5.56 5.01 -1.59
N ALA A 138 6.40 4.41 -0.76
CA ALA A 138 6.63 4.85 0.60
C ALA A 138 7.20 6.28 0.67
N THR A 139 8.09 6.65 -0.26
CA THR A 139 8.72 7.99 -0.27
C THR A 139 7.68 9.05 -0.60
N LEU A 140 6.84 8.79 -1.62
CA LEU A 140 5.77 9.69 -2.01
C LEU A 140 4.72 9.84 -0.89
N ALA A 141 4.43 8.77 -0.14
CA ALA A 141 3.51 8.83 0.99
C ALA A 141 4.00 9.79 2.09
N TYR A 142 5.29 9.78 2.43
CA TYR A 142 5.87 10.75 3.36
C TYR A 142 5.83 12.18 2.83
N GLN A 143 6.06 12.38 1.53
CA GLN A 143 5.93 13.70 0.90
C GLN A 143 4.51 14.24 1.06
N PHE A 144 3.48 13.44 0.80
CA PHE A 144 2.09 13.87 0.97
C PHE A 144 1.68 14.00 2.44
N LEU A 145 2.20 13.16 3.34
CA LEU A 145 2.00 13.33 4.78
C LEU A 145 2.49 14.70 5.24
N ALA A 146 3.65 15.15 4.73
CA ALA A 146 4.21 16.46 5.01
C ALA A 146 3.43 17.60 4.32
N ALA A 147 3.11 17.45 3.03
CA ALA A 147 2.45 18.48 2.22
C ALA A 147 1.01 18.79 2.69
N THR A 148 0.33 17.82 3.29
CA THR A 148 -1.06 17.96 3.79
C THR A 148 -1.13 18.32 5.28
N ARG A 149 0.00 18.67 5.90
CA ARG A 149 0.05 18.99 7.33
C ARG A 149 -0.82 20.24 7.63
N PRO A 150 -1.70 20.20 8.65
CA PRO A 150 -2.48 21.38 9.03
C PRO A 150 -1.58 22.51 9.54
N SER A 151 -1.89 23.74 9.14
CA SER A 151 -1.13 24.95 9.49
C SER A 151 -1.31 25.40 10.94
N THR A 152 -2.35 24.94 11.64
CA THR A 152 -2.63 25.30 13.03
C THR A 152 -2.72 24.01 13.88
N PRO A 153 -2.04 23.94 15.05
CA PRO A 153 -2.32 22.90 16.04
C PRO A 153 -3.81 22.95 16.42
N PRO A 154 -4.51 21.81 16.59
CA PRO A 154 -5.87 21.82 17.11
C PRO A 154 -5.91 22.62 18.40
N ALA A 155 -6.83 23.59 18.51
CA ALA A 155 -7.10 24.25 19.77
C ALA A 155 -7.46 23.15 20.79
N ALA A 156 -6.85 23.22 21.99
CA ALA A 156 -6.95 22.21 23.03
C ALA A 156 -8.37 22.15 23.63
N THR A 157 -9.35 21.65 22.88
CA THR A 157 -10.68 21.27 23.37
C THR A 157 -10.71 19.77 23.61
N GLY A 158 -10.30 19.35 24.82
CA GLY A 158 -10.61 18.05 25.46
C GLY A 158 -10.14 16.76 24.78
N SER A 159 -9.71 16.80 23.52
CA SER A 159 -9.20 15.68 22.73
C SER A 159 -7.72 15.96 22.54
N SER A 160 -6.84 15.15 23.12
CA SER A 160 -5.40 15.39 23.10
C SER A 160 -4.91 15.56 21.65
N PRO A 161 -4.39 16.74 21.25
CA PRO A 161 -3.88 16.98 19.89
C PRO A 161 -2.70 16.09 19.49
N PHE A 162 -2.12 15.39 20.47
CA PHE A 162 -1.01 14.46 20.31
C PHE A 162 -1.42 13.12 19.69
N ASP A 163 -2.68 12.66 19.86
CA ASP A 163 -3.03 11.30 19.40
C ASP A 163 -3.14 11.22 17.87
N SER A 164 -3.85 12.13 17.21
CA SER A 164 -4.23 11.91 15.79
C SER A 164 -3.11 12.13 14.77
N LYS A 165 -2.12 12.99 15.07
CA LYS A 165 -0.99 13.25 14.16
C LYS A 165 0.04 12.13 14.25
N ASP A 166 0.40 11.77 15.47
CA ASP A 166 1.39 10.74 15.73
C ASP A 166 0.84 9.40 15.22
N ASP A 167 -0.43 9.07 15.49
CA ASP A 167 -1.07 7.83 15.03
C ASP A 167 -0.97 7.59 13.51
N LEU A 168 -1.06 8.62 12.67
CA LEU A 168 -0.94 8.45 11.22
C LEU A 168 0.51 8.19 10.79
N GLU A 169 1.47 8.89 11.38
CA GLU A 169 2.89 8.70 11.11
C GLU A 169 3.36 7.32 11.61
N GLU A 170 2.86 6.88 12.78
CA GLU A 170 3.04 5.53 13.30
C GLU A 170 2.49 4.46 12.32
N ARG A 171 1.26 4.62 11.85
CA ARG A 171 0.62 3.70 10.89
C ARG A 171 1.37 3.67 9.56
N LEU A 172 1.82 4.83 9.07
CA LEU A 172 2.63 4.90 7.86
C LEU A 172 3.94 4.15 8.04
N LEU A 173 4.65 4.37 9.14
CA LEU A 173 5.90 3.69 9.42
C LEU A 173 5.73 2.16 9.45
N ALA A 174 4.68 1.66 10.11
CA ALA A 174 4.37 0.24 10.14
C ALA A 174 4.07 -0.33 8.74
N GLN A 175 3.36 0.43 7.89
CA GLN A 175 3.08 0.06 6.51
C GLN A 175 4.36 0.03 5.66
N VAL A 176 5.22 1.04 5.81
CA VAL A 176 6.49 1.14 5.09
C VAL A 176 7.43 0.02 5.47
N ALA A 177 7.46 -0.42 6.72
CA ALA A 177 8.23 -1.59 7.14
C ALA A 177 7.86 -2.89 6.39
N GLN A 178 6.63 -2.98 5.88
CA GLN A 178 6.22 -4.11 5.06
C GLN A 178 6.71 -4.01 3.61
N LEU A 179 6.86 -2.81 3.07
CA LEU A 179 7.14 -2.57 1.66
C LEU A 179 8.61 -2.30 1.39
N ASP A 180 9.21 -1.44 2.21
CA ASP A 180 10.61 -1.07 2.18
C ASP A 180 11.21 -1.11 3.60
N PRO A 181 11.74 -2.27 4.01
CA PRO A 181 12.41 -2.45 5.31
C PRO A 181 13.54 -1.44 5.55
N ARG A 182 14.29 -1.04 4.51
CA ARG A 182 15.43 -0.14 4.67
C ARG A 182 15.00 1.29 4.91
N LEU A 183 13.99 1.75 4.17
CA LEU A 183 13.39 3.06 4.40
C LEU A 183 12.72 3.12 5.77
N ALA A 184 12.04 2.05 6.20
CA ALA A 184 11.47 1.97 7.54
C ALA A 184 12.53 2.05 8.65
N LEU A 185 13.67 1.37 8.46
CA LEU A 185 14.82 1.51 9.36
C LEU A 185 15.27 2.97 9.45
N GLN A 186 15.52 3.62 8.31
CA GLN A 186 15.99 5.01 8.28
C GLN A 186 15.03 5.96 9.02
N ASN A 187 13.72 5.80 8.79
CA ASN A 187 12.72 6.64 9.45
C ASN A 187 12.62 6.35 10.94
N ALA A 188 12.65 5.07 11.34
CA ALA A 188 12.67 4.68 12.75
C ALA A 188 13.92 5.23 13.46
N GLU A 189 15.08 5.15 12.82
CA GLU A 189 16.33 5.71 13.32
C GLU A 189 16.26 7.23 13.49
N GLN A 190 15.63 7.95 12.56
CA GLN A 190 15.45 9.39 12.65
C GLN A 190 14.47 9.77 13.79
N MET A 191 13.42 8.98 14.02
CA MET A 191 12.51 9.18 15.15
C MET A 191 13.24 9.03 16.49
N LEU A 192 14.07 7.99 16.61
CA LEU A 192 14.89 7.76 17.80
C LEU A 192 15.89 8.88 18.05
N ASP A 193 16.48 9.46 16.99
CA ASP A 193 17.37 10.61 17.11
C ASP A 193 16.67 11.88 17.56
N LYS A 194 15.37 12.02 17.25
CA LYS A 194 14.50 13.07 17.77
C LYS A 194 13.94 12.78 19.16
N GLY A 195 14.30 11.65 19.77
CA GLY A 195 13.79 11.22 21.07
C GLY A 195 12.32 10.74 21.04
N GLN A 196 11.80 10.39 19.88
CA GLN A 196 10.43 9.91 19.71
C GLN A 196 10.38 8.38 19.83
N TYR A 197 9.66 7.89 20.83
CA TYR A 197 9.47 6.46 21.09
C TYR A 197 8.04 6.05 20.74
N SER A 198 7.83 5.78 19.45
CA SER A 198 6.54 5.38 18.91
C SER A 198 6.22 3.90 19.19
N ARG A 199 4.93 3.57 19.36
CA ARG A 199 4.48 2.16 19.47
C ARG A 199 4.76 1.37 18.19
N ALA A 200 4.80 2.04 17.04
CA ALA A 200 5.11 1.42 15.76
C ALA A 200 6.53 0.85 15.71
N LEU A 201 7.47 1.31 16.55
CA LEU A 201 8.86 0.81 16.55
C LEU A 201 8.95 -0.69 16.85
N ALA A 202 8.10 -1.20 17.75
CA ALA A 202 8.04 -2.63 18.03
C ALA A 202 7.54 -3.42 16.81
N GLN A 203 6.55 -2.89 16.10
CA GLN A 203 6.02 -3.51 14.88
C GLN A 203 7.03 -3.45 13.74
N VAL A 204 7.73 -2.33 13.56
CA VAL A 204 8.82 -2.17 12.59
C VAL A 204 9.91 -3.20 12.89
N LEU A 205 10.37 -3.29 14.14
CA LEU A 205 11.39 -4.25 14.53
C LEU A 205 10.97 -5.68 14.19
N ALA A 206 9.73 -6.07 14.50
CA ALA A 206 9.22 -7.40 14.15
C ALA A 206 9.19 -7.65 12.63
N GLN A 207 8.82 -6.64 11.83
CA GLN A 207 8.84 -6.74 10.37
C GLN A 207 10.26 -6.81 9.81
N LEU A 208 11.19 -6.03 10.36
CA LEU A 208 12.61 -6.10 10.01
C LEU A 208 13.18 -7.47 10.38
N GLN A 209 12.91 -8.00 11.56
CA GLN A 209 13.38 -9.33 11.97
C GLN A 209 12.96 -10.43 10.98
N ALA A 210 11.77 -10.29 10.38
CA ALA A 210 11.27 -11.23 9.38
C ALA A 210 11.89 -11.04 7.98
N LYS A 211 12.21 -9.79 7.57
CA LYS A 211 12.57 -9.44 6.18
C LYS A 211 14.03 -9.05 5.98
N ASP A 212 14.64 -8.41 6.96
CA ASP A 212 16.00 -7.87 6.94
C ASP A 212 16.61 -7.91 8.36
N LYS A 213 17.24 -9.04 8.69
CA LYS A 213 17.81 -9.30 10.03
C LYS A 213 18.92 -8.31 10.41
N ASP A 214 19.69 -7.86 9.43
CA ASP A 214 20.77 -6.89 9.66
C ASP A 214 20.19 -5.52 10.00
N ALA A 215 19.14 -5.10 9.29
CA ALA A 215 18.39 -3.88 9.63
C ALA A 215 17.75 -3.98 11.02
N ALA A 216 17.20 -5.14 11.38
CA ALA A 216 16.63 -5.36 12.70
C ALA A 216 17.68 -5.22 13.82
N ALA A 217 18.85 -5.84 13.67
CA ALA A 217 19.93 -5.75 14.64
C ALA A 217 20.42 -4.31 14.85
N LYS A 218 20.51 -3.53 13.75
CA LYS A 218 20.86 -2.09 13.82
C LYS A 218 19.82 -1.28 14.60
N LEU A 219 18.54 -1.50 14.30
CA LEU A 219 17.45 -0.79 14.98
C LEU A 219 17.41 -1.14 16.47
N GLU A 220 17.59 -2.42 16.80
CA GLU A 220 17.62 -2.92 18.17
C GLU A 220 18.77 -2.28 18.98
N ASP A 221 20.00 -2.30 18.45
CA ASP A 221 21.15 -1.69 19.10
C ASP A 221 20.94 -0.19 19.34
N LYS A 222 20.39 0.53 18.35
CA LYS A 222 20.08 1.96 18.49
C LYS A 222 18.98 2.23 19.52
N LEU A 223 17.91 1.43 19.52
CA LEU A 223 16.83 1.49 20.50
C LEU A 223 17.35 1.33 21.92
N VAL A 224 18.13 0.27 22.17
CA VAL A 224 18.70 -0.01 23.50
C VAL A 224 19.61 1.13 23.94
N LYS A 225 20.51 1.61 23.07
CA LYS A 225 21.39 2.75 23.37
C LYS A 225 20.62 4.02 23.73
N ARG A 226 19.55 4.34 23.00
CA ARG A 226 18.73 5.53 23.25
C ARG A 226 17.91 5.42 24.53
N LEU A 227 17.31 4.26 24.78
CA LEU A 227 16.57 3.99 26.03
C LEU A 227 17.48 4.06 27.25
N LEU A 228 18.67 3.45 27.18
CA LEU A 228 19.67 3.56 28.24
C LEU A 228 20.07 5.02 28.43
N SER A 229 20.45 5.73 27.38
CA SER A 229 20.88 7.15 27.50
C SER A 229 19.78 8.07 28.07
N GLY A 230 18.50 7.80 27.80
CA GLY A 230 17.37 8.59 28.28
C GLY A 230 16.92 8.27 29.71
N ASN A 231 17.05 7.02 30.17
CA ASN A 231 16.55 6.58 31.48
C ASN A 231 17.55 6.72 32.65
N ILE A 232 18.86 6.88 32.42
CA ILE A 232 19.86 6.99 33.51
C ILE A 232 20.35 8.43 33.78
N LEU A 233 19.89 9.43 33.02
CA LEU A 233 20.28 10.84 33.22
C LEU A 233 19.13 11.77 33.66
N SER A 234 17.91 11.24 33.82
CA SER A 234 16.73 12.03 34.22
C SER A 234 16.32 11.82 35.69
N THR A 235 17.05 11.01 36.45
CA THR A 235 16.72 10.61 37.83
C THR A 235 17.91 10.62 38.80
N LEU A 236 18.95 11.42 38.49
CA LEU A 236 20.04 11.73 39.44
C LEU A 236 20.13 13.24 39.66
#